data_AF-A0AAV5NCE8-F1
#
_entry.id   AF-A0AAV5NCE8-F1
#
_cell.length_a   1.000
_cell.length_b   1.000
_cell.length_c   1.000
_cell.angle_alpha   90.00
_cell.angle_beta   90.00
_cell.angle_gamma   90.00
#
_symmetry.space_group_name_H-M   'P 1'
#
loop_
_entity.id
_entity.type
_entity.pdbx_description
1 polymer ?
#
loop_
_entity_poly.entity_id
_entity_poly.type
_entity_poly.pdbx_seq_one_letter_code
_entity_poly.pdbx_strand_id
1 'polypeptide(L)'
;MTEGRGVAHFLFEDGAAASKALGNAGITVGRVREVVLLPLKQAVPGQLGILTGRMADAGVNIETLYSDHDHRLVLVTDRPEAAQRVADLWACS
;
A
#
# COMPACT_ATOMS: atom_id res chain seq x y z
N MET A 1 -1.84 15.79 11.63
CA MET A 1 -0.59 16.10 12.35
C MET A 1 -0.52 15.18 13.55
N THR A 2 0.59 14.46 13.73
CA THR A 2 0.82 13.66 14.93
C THR A 2 1.34 14.59 16.02
N GLU A 3 0.66 14.63 17.17
CA GLU A 3 0.97 15.46 18.35
C GLU A 3 2.30 15.04 19.02
N GLY A 4 3.43 15.10 18.31
CA GLY A 4 4.73 14.60 18.77
C GLY A 4 4.82 13.07 18.86
N ARG A 5 3.87 12.32 18.28
CA ARG A 5 3.84 10.85 18.30
C ARG A 5 4.31 10.26 16.98
N GLY A 6 5.24 9.30 17.02
CA GLY A 6 5.57 8.48 15.87
C GLY A 6 4.43 7.51 15.54
N VAL A 7 4.10 7.35 14.26
CA VAL A 7 3.22 6.30 13.78
C VAL A 7 4.05 5.37 12.91
N ALA A 8 4.05 4.08 13.26
CA ALA A 8 4.70 3.05 12.49
C ALA A 8 3.65 2.31 11.64
N HIS A 9 3.99 2.05 10.39
CA HIS A 9 3.18 1.26 9.46
C HIS A 9 3.85 -0.09 9.27
N PHE A 10 3.07 -1.16 9.44
CA PHE A 10 3.53 -2.54 9.28
C PHE A 10 2.61 -3.27 8.32
N LEU A 11 3.18 -4.12 7.50
CA LEU A 11 2.46 -4.98 6.56
C LEU A 11 2.36 -6.40 7.14
N PHE A 12 1.16 -6.96 7.14
CA PHE A 12 0.87 -8.32 7.59
C PHE A 12 0.00 -9.02 6.56
N GLU A 13 0.15 -10.34 6.44
CA GLU A 13 -0.75 -11.17 5.63
C GLU A 13 -2.18 -11.17 6.20
N ASP A 14 -2.32 -11.27 7.52
CA ASP A 14 -3.59 -11.16 8.23
C ASP A 14 -3.57 -9.96 9.18
N GLY A 15 -4.08 -8.83 8.69
CA GLY A 15 -4.17 -7.59 9.47
C GLY A 15 -5.10 -7.70 10.68
N ALA A 16 -6.13 -8.54 10.63
CA ALA A 16 -7.09 -8.70 11.73
C ALA A 16 -6.47 -9.50 12.88
N ALA A 17 -5.81 -10.62 12.57
CA ALA A 17 -5.07 -11.39 13.55
C ALA A 17 -3.92 -10.58 14.16
N ALA A 18 -3.17 -9.85 13.34
CA ALA A 18 -2.11 -8.94 13.81
C ALA A 18 -2.67 -7.87 14.75
N SER A 19 -3.78 -7.23 14.38
CA SER A 19 -4.42 -6.21 15.23
C SER A 19 -4.84 -6.78 16.59
N LYS A 20 -5.38 -8.01 16.61
CA LYS A 20 -5.77 -8.68 17.86
C LYS A 20 -4.55 -9.01 18.73
N ALA A 21 -3.47 -9.53 18.13
CA ALA A 21 -2.24 -9.87 18.84
C ALA A 21 -1.57 -8.62 19.44
N LEU A 22 -1.47 -7.54 18.66
CA LEU A 22 -0.93 -6.25 19.12
C LEU A 22 -1.77 -5.66 20.26
N GLY A 23 -3.10 -5.70 20.14
CA GLY A 23 -4.00 -5.27 21.20
C GLY A 23 -3.81 -6.06 22.50
N ASN A 24 -3.67 -7.39 22.42
CA ASN A 24 -3.38 -8.23 23.59
C ASN A 24 -2.02 -7.91 24.24
N ALA A 25 -1.08 -7.37 23.48
CA ALA A 25 0.23 -6.92 23.97
C ALA A 25 0.22 -5.46 24.48
N GLY A 26 -0.94 -4.79 24.50
CA GLY A 26 -1.06 -3.40 24.95
C GLY A 26 -0.62 -2.36 23.92
N ILE A 27 -0.47 -2.74 22.65
CA ILE A 27 -0.11 -1.83 21.56
C ILE A 27 -1.39 -1.26 20.92
N THR A 28 -1.48 0.06 20.84
CA THR A 28 -2.61 0.75 20.20
C THR A 28 -2.54 0.66 18.69
N VAL A 29 -3.50 -0.06 18.08
CA VAL A 29 -3.65 -0.13 16.63
C VAL A 29 -4.60 0.98 16.16
N GLY A 30 -4.08 1.98 15.45
CA GLY A 30 -4.87 3.11 14.98
C GLY A 30 -5.80 2.76 13.81
N ARG A 31 -5.37 1.89 12.91
CA ARG A 31 -6.15 1.46 11.74
C ARG A 31 -5.56 0.18 11.12
N VAL A 32 -6.42 -0.69 10.62
CA VAL A 32 -6.06 -1.76 9.67
C VAL A 32 -6.57 -1.35 8.30
N ARG A 33 -5.74 -1.46 7.26
CA ARG A 33 -6.09 -1.07 5.90
C ARG A 33 -5.70 -2.17 4.92
N GLU A 34 -6.55 -2.37 3.91
CA GLU A 34 -6.18 -3.13 2.73
C GLU A 34 -5.11 -2.38 1.94
N VAL A 35 -4.20 -3.15 1.36
CA VAL A 35 -3.10 -2.65 0.54
C VAL A 35 -3.12 -3.35 -0.81
N VAL A 36 -2.63 -2.67 -1.83
CA VAL A 36 -2.38 -3.25 -3.15
C VAL A 36 -0.88 -3.40 -3.33
N LEU A 37 -0.47 -4.60 -3.72
CA LEU A 37 0.93 -4.97 -3.97
C LEU A 37 1.13 -5.17 -5.46
N LEU A 38 2.17 -4.57 -6.02
CA LEU A 38 2.53 -4.78 -7.43
C LEU A 38 4.04 -4.65 -7.65
N PRO A 39 4.62 -5.35 -8.64
CA PRO A 39 6.03 -5.23 -8.98
C PRO A 39 6.30 -3.91 -9.72
N LEU A 40 7.43 -3.26 -9.44
CA LEU A 40 7.92 -2.13 -10.24
C LEU A 40 9.26 -2.48 -10.87
N LYS A 41 9.38 -2.33 -12.20
CA LYS A 41 10.66 -2.47 -12.92
C LYS A 41 11.56 -1.27 -12.59
N GLN A 42 12.17 -1.23 -11.41
CA GLN A 42 12.93 -0.08 -10.89
C GLN A 42 14.10 0.35 -11.79
N ALA A 43 14.66 -0.59 -12.58
CA ALA A 43 15.73 -0.29 -13.54
C ALA A 43 15.25 0.50 -14.77
N VAL A 44 13.95 0.58 -15.04
CA VAL A 44 13.38 1.33 -16.16
C VAL A 44 12.91 2.70 -15.66
N PRO A 45 13.52 3.81 -16.11
CA PRO A 45 13.11 5.14 -15.72
C PRO A 45 11.64 5.43 -16.06
N GLY A 46 10.96 6.20 -15.21
CA GLY A 46 9.59 6.68 -15.45
C GLY A 46 8.48 5.68 -15.13
N GLN A 47 8.78 4.43 -14.78
CA GLN A 47 7.76 3.42 -14.46
C GLN A 47 6.80 3.87 -13.35
N LEU A 48 7.32 4.50 -12.28
CA LEU A 48 6.49 5.01 -11.20
C LEU A 48 5.48 6.04 -11.71
N GLY A 49 5.91 6.97 -12.57
CA GLY A 49 5.02 7.99 -13.13
C GLY A 49 3.94 7.42 -14.05
N ILE A 50 4.27 6.40 -14.84
CA ILE A 50 3.28 5.70 -15.69
C ILE A 50 2.25 4.99 -14.80
N LEU A 51 2.71 4.28 -13.78
CA LEU A 51 1.83 3.58 -12.84
C LEU A 51 0.89 4.55 -12.11
N THR A 52 1.42 5.62 -11.53
CA THR A 52 0.59 6.61 -10.82
C THR A 52 -0.37 7.33 -11.77
N GLY A 53 0.02 7.54 -13.03
CA GLY A 53 -0.87 8.00 -14.10
C GLY A 53 -2.03 7.04 -14.35
N ARG A 54 -1.77 5.73 -14.49
CA ARG A 54 -2.84 4.71 -14.65
C ARG A 54 -3.78 4.66 -13.44
N MET A 55 -3.27 4.87 -12.23
CA MET A 55 -4.11 4.99 -11.04
C MET A 55 -5.01 6.22 -11.11
N ALA A 56 -4.47 7.36 -11.52
CA ALA A 56 -5.23 8.60 -11.70
C ALA A 56 -6.30 8.46 -12.80
N ASP A 57 -5.99 7.83 -13.93
CA ASP A 57 -6.96 7.54 -15.01
C ASP A 57 -8.11 6.65 -14.54
N ALA A 58 -7.84 5.76 -13.59
CA ALA A 58 -8.85 4.92 -12.94
C ALA A 58 -9.63 5.65 -11.82
N GLY A 59 -9.33 6.93 -11.55
CA GLY A 59 -9.94 7.71 -10.49
C GLY A 59 -9.57 7.21 -9.08
N VAL A 60 -8.35 6.68 -8.92
CA VAL A 60 -7.81 6.18 -7.65
C VAL A 60 -6.82 7.20 -7.07
N ASN A 61 -7.03 7.59 -5.81
CA ASN A 61 -6.07 8.40 -5.08
C ASN A 61 -5.11 7.52 -4.25
N ILE A 62 -3.81 7.78 -4.38
CA ILE A 62 -2.77 7.09 -3.60
C ILE A 62 -2.54 7.88 -2.31
N GLU A 63 -2.86 7.28 -1.16
CA GLU A 63 -2.70 7.90 0.15
C GLU A 63 -1.34 7.58 0.78
N THR A 64 -0.74 6.44 0.43
CA THR A 64 0.58 6.03 0.89
C THR A 64 1.22 5.12 -0.15
N LEU A 65 2.51 5.34 -0.39
CA LEU A 65 3.32 4.55 -1.31
C LEU A 65 4.70 4.33 -0.71
N TYR A 66 5.13 3.08 -0.64
CA TYR A 66 6.50 2.70 -0.30
C TYR A 66 6.89 1.42 -1.03
N SER A 67 8.18 1.10 -1.04
CA SER A 67 8.67 -0.20 -1.54
C SER A 67 8.95 -1.14 -0.37
N ASP A 68 8.60 -2.41 -0.52
CA ASP A 68 9.10 -3.45 0.38
C ASP A 68 10.53 -3.89 -0.02
N HIS A 69 11.05 -4.87 0.71
CA HIS A 69 12.40 -5.40 0.47
C HIS A 69 12.50 -6.27 -0.80
N ASP A 70 11.38 -6.64 -1.43
CA ASP A 70 11.30 -7.50 -2.61
C ASP A 70 10.99 -6.70 -3.89
N HIS A 71 11.26 -5.39 -3.89
CA HIS A 71 10.99 -4.45 -4.99
C HIS A 71 9.51 -4.37 -5.39
N ARG A 72 8.59 -4.72 -4.50
CA ARG A 72 7.16 -4.48 -4.71
C ARG A 72 6.81 -3.11 -4.18
N LEU A 73 5.96 -2.41 -4.92
CA LEU A 73 5.27 -1.25 -4.38
C LEU A 73 4.12 -1.73 -3.50
N VAL A 74 4.09 -1.17 -2.30
CA VAL A 74 2.97 -1.24 -1.38
C VAL A 74 2.19 0.06 -1.51
N LEU A 75 0.94 -0.07 -1.93
CA LEU A 75 0.04 1.06 -2.14
C LEU A 75 -1.11 0.98 -1.15
N VAL A 76 -1.38 2.12 -0.52
CA VAL A 76 -2.62 2.33 0.21
C VAL A 76 -3.42 3.38 -0.53
N THR A 77 -4.67 3.04 -0.88
CA THR A 77 -5.52 3.88 -1.73
C THR A 77 -6.88 4.09 -1.11
N ASP A 78 -7.60 5.09 -1.60
CA ASP A 78 -8.99 5.36 -1.24
C ASP A 78 -9.96 4.29 -1.80
N ARG A 79 -9.62 3.68 -2.94
CA ARG A 79 -10.42 2.67 -3.65
C ARG A 79 -9.61 1.38 -3.93
N PRO A 80 -9.38 0.52 -2.92
CA PRO A 80 -8.48 -0.64 -3.04
C PRO A 80 -8.88 -1.61 -4.16
N GLU A 81 -10.17 -1.89 -4.37
CA GLU A 81 -10.61 -2.76 -5.46
C GLU A 81 -10.30 -2.21 -6.86
N ALA A 82 -10.41 -0.89 -7.05
CA ALA A 82 -10.08 -0.24 -8.32
C ALA A 82 -8.58 -0.21 -8.55
N ALA A 83 -7.82 0.07 -7.49
CA ALA A 83 -6.36 0.00 -7.50
C ALA A 83 -5.87 -1.43 -7.83
N GLN A 84 -6.51 -2.47 -7.28
CA GLN A 84 -6.17 -3.85 -7.56
C GLN A 84 -6.33 -4.19 -9.04
N ARG A 85 -7.42 -3.74 -9.70
CA ARG A 85 -7.58 -3.94 -11.15
C ARG A 85 -6.47 -3.28 -11.97
N VAL A 86 -6.02 -2.09 -11.59
CA VAL A 86 -4.87 -1.44 -12.23
C VAL A 86 -3.59 -2.26 -12.01
N ALA A 87 -3.39 -2.78 -10.80
CA ALA A 87 -2.24 -3.63 -10.47
C ALA A 87 -2.23 -4.95 -11.25
N ASP A 88 -3.38 -5.60 -11.41
CA ASP A 88 -3.51 -6.84 -12.19
C ASP A 88 -3.14 -6.61 -13.66
N LEU A 89 -3.64 -5.52 -14.25
CA LEU A 89 -3.28 -5.11 -15.62
C LEU A 89 -1.80 -4.73 -15.75
N TRP A 90 -1.22 -4.15 -14.70
CA TRP A 90 0.20 -3.81 -14.66
C TRP A 90 1.10 -5.05 -14.64
N ALA A 91 0.74 -6.07 -13.85
CA ALA A 91 1.50 -7.31 -13.74
C ALA A 91 1.58 -8.10 -15.07
N CYS A 92 0.60 -7.92 -15.95
CA CYS A 92 0.59 -8.51 -17.30
C CYS A 92 1.39 -7.71 -18.36
N SER A 93 2.03 -6.58 -17.99
CA SER A 93 2.74 -5.68 -18.92
C SER A 93 4.27 -5.68 -18.79
#